data_AF-A0AAD7JKK4-F1
#
_entry.id   AF-A0AAD7JKK4-F1
#
_cell.length_a   1.000
_cell.length_b   1.000
_cell.length_c   1.000
_cell.angle_alpha   90.00
_cell.angle_beta   90.00
_cell.angle_gamma   90.00
#
_symmetry.space_group_name_H-M   'P 1'
#
loop_
_entity.id
_entity.type
_entity.pdbx_description
1 polymer ?
#
loop_
_entity_poly.entity_id
_entity_poly.type
_entity_poly.pdbx_seq_one_letter_code
_entity_poly.pdbx_strand_id
1 'polypeptide(L)'
;MAELAVGVLGAVATVGAAQLTTAAGFSGRHERTHHQETMETKRNTEEFLANVRIGDITQAEEREFMRVRDEAIRQQNEYHELIQSYKRVSRFNIPRKLKKQGKVRRAKRSIQETNHSLRNLNEAMSSGSDASSTHASSGSPPGSNLATEDIQGWTNAVGRTINSSDSDSEEDLPDDSRVTQTINQFQDEDAGSLSARQETLSGNHAEVNKTTVYCETRRDERVRDGKRQG
;
A
#
# COMPACT_ATOMS: atom_id res chain seq x y z
N MET A 1 7.96 16.78 -48.35
CA MET A 1 8.25 17.08 -46.92
C MET A 1 6.98 17.06 -46.05
N ALA A 2 6.11 16.06 -46.20
CA ALA A 2 4.87 15.95 -45.43
C ALA A 2 4.84 14.74 -44.47
N GLU A 3 5.77 13.79 -44.62
CA GLU A 3 5.71 12.49 -43.94
C GLU A 3 6.32 12.50 -42.52
N LEU A 4 7.26 13.42 -42.23
CA LEU A 4 7.84 13.54 -40.88
C LEU A 4 6.89 14.19 -39.85
N ALA A 5 5.83 14.88 -40.28
CA ALA A 5 4.88 15.54 -39.38
C ALA A 5 3.83 14.57 -38.81
N VAL A 6 3.55 13.46 -39.50
CA VAL A 6 2.49 12.51 -39.11
C VAL A 6 2.95 11.57 -38.01
N GLY A 7 4.24 11.17 -37.99
CA GLY A 7 4.79 10.27 -36.96
C GLY A 7 4.81 10.87 -35.55
N VAL A 8 5.03 12.19 -35.42
CA VAL A 8 5.07 12.88 -34.12
C VAL A 8 3.67 12.98 -33.49
N LEU A 9 2.62 13.16 -34.31
CA LEU A 9 1.24 13.24 -33.82
C LEU A 9 0.73 11.87 -33.32
N GLY A 10 1.12 10.77 -33.98
CA GLY A 10 0.76 9.41 -33.57
C GLY A 10 1.36 8.98 -32.21
N ALA A 11 2.62 9.35 -31.96
CA ALA A 11 3.30 9.06 -30.69
C ALA A 11 2.72 9.85 -29.51
N VAL A 12 2.29 11.10 -29.72
CA VAL A 12 1.67 11.91 -28.66
C VAL A 12 0.28 11.37 -28.28
N ALA A 13 -0.50 10.88 -29.25
CA ALA A 13 -1.83 10.32 -29.02
C ALA A 13 -1.80 9.02 -28.18
N THR A 14 -0.86 8.11 -28.48
CA THR A 14 -0.72 6.83 -27.76
C THR A 14 -0.25 7.01 -26.32
N VAL A 15 0.70 7.93 -26.07
CA VAL A 15 1.14 8.26 -24.70
C VAL A 15 0.01 8.92 -23.90
N GLY A 16 -0.82 9.74 -24.54
CA GLY A 16 -1.99 10.37 -23.90
C GLY A 16 -3.05 9.35 -23.44
N ALA A 17 -3.36 8.36 -24.28
CA ALA A 17 -4.35 7.33 -23.96
C ALA A 17 -3.92 6.45 -22.78
N ALA A 18 -2.67 5.97 -22.77
CA ALA A 18 -2.13 5.13 -21.68
C ALA A 18 -2.10 5.85 -20.31
N GLN A 19 -1.86 7.16 -20.30
CA GLN A 19 -1.87 7.95 -19.06
C GLN A 19 -3.29 8.13 -18.48
N LEU A 20 -4.32 8.20 -19.33
CA LEU A 20 -5.70 8.33 -18.86
C LEU A 20 -6.21 7.05 -18.20
N THR A 21 -5.93 5.88 -18.77
CA THR A 21 -6.32 4.58 -18.20
C THR A 21 -5.64 4.32 -16.85
N THR A 22 -4.34 4.64 -16.74
CA THR A 22 -3.59 4.45 -15.48
C THR A 22 -4.08 5.35 -14.34
N ALA A 23 -4.62 6.54 -14.65
CA ALA A 23 -5.15 7.48 -13.68
C ALA A 23 -6.51 7.07 -13.09
N ALA A 24 -7.30 6.26 -13.81
CA ALA A 24 -8.61 5.79 -13.34
C ALA A 24 -8.47 4.71 -12.24
N GLY A 25 -7.52 3.78 -12.39
CA GLY A 25 -7.28 2.72 -11.40
C GLY A 25 -6.40 3.13 -10.21
N PHE A 26 -5.80 4.33 -10.23
CA PHE A 26 -4.85 4.75 -9.19
C PHE A 26 -5.50 4.87 -7.81
N SER A 27 -6.64 5.56 -7.69
CA SER A 27 -7.30 5.75 -6.39
C SER A 27 -7.77 4.43 -5.80
N GLY A 28 -8.41 3.56 -6.61
CA GLY A 28 -8.92 2.28 -6.12
C GLY A 28 -7.84 1.37 -5.54
N ARG A 29 -6.67 1.27 -6.20
CA ARG A 29 -5.53 0.51 -5.67
C ARG A 29 -5.04 1.08 -4.35
N HIS A 30 -4.93 2.40 -4.24
CA HIS A 30 -4.44 3.06 -3.03
C HIS A 30 -5.45 3.01 -1.88
N GLU A 31 -6.76 3.05 -2.15
CA GLU A 31 -7.82 2.83 -1.15
C GLU A 31 -7.79 1.39 -0.61
N ARG A 32 -7.65 0.40 -1.49
CA ARG A 32 -7.47 -1.00 -1.08
C ARG A 32 -6.21 -1.19 -0.23
N THR A 33 -5.08 -0.61 -0.65
CA THR A 33 -3.85 -0.63 0.16
C THR A 33 -4.08 0.06 1.50
N HIS A 34 -4.68 1.25 1.55
CA HIS A 34 -4.98 1.93 2.82
C HIS A 34 -5.81 1.03 3.75
N HIS A 35 -6.88 0.41 3.23
CA HIS A 35 -7.71 -0.51 4.02
C HIS A 35 -6.90 -1.69 4.57
N GLN A 36 -6.04 -2.30 3.74
CA GLN A 36 -5.16 -3.40 4.17
C GLN A 36 -4.20 -2.95 5.29
N GLU A 37 -3.53 -1.82 5.13
CA GLU A 37 -2.58 -1.28 6.12
C GLU A 37 -3.29 -0.92 7.43
N THR A 38 -4.52 -0.38 7.39
CA THR A 38 -5.34 -0.13 8.58
C THR A 38 -5.69 -1.42 9.31
N MET A 39 -6.05 -2.48 8.57
CA MET A 39 -6.34 -3.78 9.17
C MET A 39 -5.09 -4.40 9.81
N GLU A 40 -3.92 -4.23 9.20
CA GLU A 40 -2.65 -4.69 9.76
C GLU A 40 -2.29 -3.97 11.06
N THR A 41 -2.40 -2.64 11.11
CA THR A 41 -2.17 -1.88 12.36
C THR A 41 -3.12 -2.30 13.46
N LYS A 42 -4.40 -2.52 13.15
CA LYS A 42 -5.39 -3.01 14.12
C LYS A 42 -5.01 -4.39 14.66
N ARG A 43 -4.70 -5.33 13.77
CA ARG A 43 -4.26 -6.68 14.14
C ARG A 43 -3.03 -6.64 15.06
N ASN A 44 -1.99 -5.89 14.69
CA ASN A 44 -0.77 -5.77 15.50
C ASN A 44 -1.07 -5.13 16.86
N THR A 45 -1.99 -4.18 16.92
CA THR A 45 -2.41 -3.56 18.20
C THR A 45 -3.18 -4.54 19.08
N GLU A 46 -4.09 -5.33 18.49
CA GLU A 46 -4.87 -6.34 19.23
C GLU A 46 -3.96 -7.44 19.79
N GLU A 47 -3.00 -7.91 18.99
CA GLU A 47 -2.00 -8.90 19.40
C GLU A 47 -1.12 -8.37 20.55
N PHE A 48 -0.60 -7.15 20.41
CA PHE A 48 0.17 -6.51 21.46
C PHE A 48 -0.63 -6.38 22.77
N LEU A 49 -1.88 -5.91 22.70
CA LEU A 49 -2.74 -5.77 23.87
C LEU A 49 -3.07 -7.11 24.54
N ALA A 50 -3.14 -8.20 23.75
CA ALA A 50 -3.28 -9.54 24.31
C ALA A 50 -2.04 -9.93 25.13
N ASN A 51 -0.84 -9.63 24.63
CA ASN A 51 0.42 -9.88 25.34
C ASN A 51 0.58 -9.02 26.61
N VAL A 52 0.13 -7.75 26.58
CA VAL A 52 0.10 -6.89 27.78
C VAL A 52 -0.76 -7.52 28.89
N ARG A 53 -1.89 -8.14 28.55
CA ARG A 53 -2.77 -8.79 29.54
C ARG A 53 -2.15 -9.99 30.22
N ILE A 54 -1.22 -10.67 29.56
CA ILE A 54 -0.49 -11.84 30.11
C ILE A 54 0.52 -11.38 31.16
N GLY A 55 0.98 -10.13 31.10
CA GLY A 55 1.90 -9.53 32.08
C GLY A 55 3.36 -9.57 31.66
N ASP A 56 3.66 -9.99 30.43
CA ASP A 56 5.03 -10.15 29.91
C ASP A 56 5.64 -8.84 29.40
N ILE A 57 4.89 -7.74 29.39
CA ILE A 57 5.30 -6.46 28.80
C ILE A 57 5.47 -5.40 29.88
N THR A 58 6.62 -4.73 29.86
CA THR A 58 6.89 -3.63 30.79
C THR A 58 6.10 -2.37 30.41
N GLN A 59 5.82 -1.52 31.40
CA GLN A 59 5.12 -0.24 31.15
C GLN A 59 5.89 0.69 30.18
N ALA A 60 7.22 0.58 30.14
CA ALA A 60 8.04 1.36 29.23
C ALA A 60 7.85 0.91 27.77
N GLU A 61 7.83 -0.40 27.54
CA GLU A 61 7.56 -1.01 26.23
C GLU A 61 6.13 -0.71 25.75
N GLU A 62 5.15 -0.78 26.66
CA GLU A 62 3.78 -0.37 26.38
C GLU A 62 3.71 1.09 25.91
N ARG A 63 4.37 2.01 26.62
CA ARG A 63 4.38 3.42 26.22
C ARG A 63 4.98 3.63 24.83
N GLU A 64 6.09 2.97 24.55
CA GLU A 64 6.75 3.10 23.26
C GLU A 64 5.91 2.51 22.12
N PHE A 65 5.31 1.34 22.34
CA PHE A 65 4.39 0.75 21.36
C PHE A 65 3.20 1.68 21.06
N MET A 66 2.57 2.24 22.10
CA MET A 66 1.47 3.19 21.95
C MET A 66 1.88 4.44 21.16
N ARG A 67 3.09 4.96 21.40
CA ARG A 67 3.64 6.10 20.66
C ARG A 67 3.77 5.80 19.16
N VAL A 68 4.33 4.65 18.81
CA VAL A 68 4.50 4.25 17.39
C VAL A 68 3.14 3.95 16.75
N ARG A 69 2.19 3.38 17.50
CA ARG A 69 0.82 3.13 17.02
C ARG A 69 0.11 4.42 16.67
N ASP A 70 0.18 5.42 17.54
CA ASP A 70 -0.48 6.70 17.32
C ASP A 70 0.12 7.42 16.10
N GLU A 71 1.44 7.29 15.88
CA GLU A 71 2.10 7.77 14.67
C GLU A 71 1.61 7.03 13.41
N ALA A 72 1.48 5.70 13.46
CA ALA A 72 0.94 4.93 12.34
C ALA A 72 -0.48 5.37 11.97
N ILE A 73 -1.36 5.55 12.98
CA ILE A 73 -2.74 6.03 12.79
C ILE A 73 -2.75 7.44 12.17
N ARG A 74 -1.88 8.34 12.66
CA ARG A 74 -1.74 9.70 12.11
C ARG A 74 -1.35 9.66 10.62
N GLN A 75 -0.36 8.85 10.27
CA GLN A 75 0.08 8.71 8.88
C GLN A 75 -0.99 8.06 8.00
N GLN A 76 -1.75 7.09 8.50
CA GLN A 76 -2.90 6.50 7.80
C GLN A 76 -3.95 7.55 7.45
N ASN A 77 -4.31 8.40 8.40
CA ASN A 77 -5.25 9.49 8.17
C ASN A 77 -4.71 10.47 7.11
N GLU A 78 -3.43 10.86 7.20
CA GLU A 78 -2.81 11.74 6.19
C GLU A 78 -2.84 11.11 4.79
N TYR A 79 -2.50 9.82 4.68
CA TYR A 79 -2.55 9.10 3.41
C TYR A 79 -3.97 9.01 2.84
N HIS A 80 -4.97 8.73 3.68
CA HIS A 80 -6.37 8.75 3.27
C HIS A 80 -6.77 10.12 2.72
N GLU A 81 -6.44 11.20 3.44
CA GLU A 81 -6.71 12.57 2.99
C GLU A 81 -6.01 12.89 1.66
N LEU A 82 -4.77 12.43 1.48
CA LEU A 82 -4.04 12.61 0.23
C LEU A 82 -4.72 11.88 -0.94
N ILE A 83 -5.22 10.67 -0.73
CA ILE A 83 -6.02 9.92 -1.71
C ILE A 83 -7.30 10.71 -2.07
N GLN A 84 -8.04 11.18 -1.07
CA GLN A 84 -9.25 11.99 -1.31
C GLN A 84 -8.90 13.28 -2.07
N SER A 85 -7.81 13.94 -1.68
CA SER A 85 -7.35 15.16 -2.35
C SER A 85 -6.94 14.90 -3.80
N TYR A 86 -6.43 13.71 -4.13
CA TYR A 86 -6.15 13.28 -5.50
C TYR A 86 -7.44 13.04 -6.29
N LYS A 87 -8.44 12.36 -5.71
CA LYS A 87 -9.74 12.10 -6.34
C LYS A 87 -10.48 13.38 -6.71
N ARG A 88 -10.36 14.43 -5.88
CA ARG A 88 -10.96 15.76 -6.10
C ARG A 88 -10.31 16.55 -7.24
N VAL A 89 -9.08 16.22 -7.67
CA VAL A 89 -8.45 16.92 -8.79
C VAL A 89 -9.08 16.45 -10.10
N SER A 90 -9.56 17.41 -10.90
CA SER A 90 -10.11 17.15 -12.23
C SER A 90 -9.15 16.30 -13.07
N ARG A 91 -9.70 15.34 -13.83
CA ARG A 91 -8.94 14.45 -14.71
C ARG A 91 -8.17 15.22 -15.78
N PHE A 92 -8.64 16.40 -16.18
CA PHE A 92 -8.01 17.26 -17.18
C PHE A 92 -6.83 18.08 -16.63
N ASN A 93 -6.67 18.20 -15.30
CA ASN A 93 -5.55 18.92 -14.70
C ASN A 93 -4.37 17.97 -14.42
N ILE A 94 -3.77 17.47 -15.50
CA ILE A 94 -2.72 16.44 -15.48
C ILE A 94 -1.53 16.84 -14.59
N PRO A 95 -0.94 18.05 -14.71
CA PRO A 95 0.23 18.42 -13.92
C PRO A 95 -0.04 18.39 -12.41
N ARG A 96 -1.21 18.90 -12.00
CA ARG A 96 -1.62 18.89 -10.59
C ARG A 96 -1.88 17.47 -10.10
N LYS A 97 -2.47 16.62 -10.94
CA LYS A 97 -2.76 15.22 -10.61
C LYS A 97 -1.48 14.40 -10.42
N LEU A 98 -0.49 14.57 -11.30
CA LEU A 98 0.84 13.95 -11.16
C LEU A 98 1.55 14.38 -9.87
N LYS A 99 1.53 15.68 -9.53
CA LYS A 99 2.10 16.20 -8.27
C LYS A 99 1.44 15.55 -7.05
N LYS A 100 0.12 15.41 -7.05
CA LYS A 100 -0.63 14.73 -5.98
C LYS A 100 -0.34 13.23 -5.94
N GLN A 101 -0.21 12.57 -7.09
CA GLN A 101 0.16 11.16 -7.19
C GLN A 101 1.49 10.88 -6.49
N GLY A 102 2.50 11.74 -6.71
CA GLY A 102 3.79 11.65 -6.04
C GLY A 102 3.67 11.74 -4.51
N LYS A 103 2.81 12.62 -3.99
CA LYS A 103 2.55 12.73 -2.54
C LYS A 103 1.90 11.46 -1.98
N VAL A 104 0.88 10.93 -2.65
CA VAL A 104 0.20 9.68 -2.25
C VAL A 104 1.21 8.52 -2.18
N ARG A 105 2.13 8.40 -3.15
CA ARG A 105 3.16 7.36 -3.14
C ARG A 105 4.20 7.52 -2.02
N ARG A 106 4.50 8.74 -1.58
CA ARG A 106 5.41 8.97 -0.44
C ARG A 106 4.72 8.63 0.87
N ALA A 107 3.48 9.08 1.06
CA ALA A 107 2.69 8.76 2.24
C ALA A 107 2.46 7.24 2.39
N LYS A 108 2.19 6.53 1.28
CA LYS A 108 2.14 5.07 1.28
C LYS A 108 3.40 4.44 1.88
N ARG A 109 4.59 4.86 1.41
CA ARG A 109 5.86 4.31 1.90
C ARG A 109 6.07 4.59 3.39
N SER A 110 5.75 5.81 3.84
CA SER A 110 5.82 6.18 5.26
C SER A 110 4.97 5.26 6.16
N ILE A 111 3.73 4.95 5.73
CA ILE A 111 2.87 4.02 6.48
C ILE A 111 3.48 2.63 6.53
N GLN A 112 3.98 2.14 5.40
CA GLN A 112 4.59 0.81 5.32
C GLN A 112 5.81 0.70 6.24
N GLU A 113 6.65 1.73 6.28
CA GLU A 113 7.80 1.82 7.19
C GLU A 113 7.38 1.82 8.66
N THR A 114 6.31 2.56 8.99
CA THR A 114 5.81 2.64 10.37
C THR A 114 5.10 1.35 10.80
N ASN A 115 4.32 0.73 9.92
CA ASN A 115 3.70 -0.58 10.16
C ASN A 115 4.74 -1.69 10.31
N HIS A 116 5.80 -1.65 9.50
CA HIS A 116 6.93 -2.56 9.66
C HIS A 116 7.62 -2.36 11.02
N SER A 117 7.79 -1.10 11.45
CA SER A 117 8.36 -0.78 12.77
C SER A 117 7.46 -1.27 13.92
N LEU A 118 6.14 -1.11 13.82
CA LEU A 118 5.17 -1.66 14.79
C LEU A 118 5.28 -3.18 14.91
N ARG A 119 5.35 -3.86 13.76
CA ARG A 119 5.49 -5.31 13.71
C ARG A 119 6.80 -5.76 14.34
N ASN A 120 7.91 -5.12 14.01
CA ASN A 120 9.22 -5.45 14.58
C ASN A 120 9.26 -5.24 16.10
N LEU A 121 8.62 -4.17 16.61
CA LEU A 121 8.49 -3.95 18.05
C LEU A 121 7.67 -5.05 18.72
N ASN A 122 6.53 -5.43 18.13
CA ASN A 122 5.69 -6.50 18.65
C ASN A 122 6.43 -7.85 18.67
N GLU A 123 7.17 -8.18 17.60
CA GLU A 123 7.97 -9.40 17.50
C GLU A 123 9.13 -9.40 18.50
N ALA A 124 9.82 -8.26 18.69
CA ALA A 124 10.91 -8.13 19.64
C ALA A 124 10.44 -8.31 21.10
N MET A 125 9.28 -7.75 21.45
CA MET A 125 8.71 -7.87 22.80
C MET A 125 8.17 -9.30 23.05
N SER A 126 7.60 -9.94 22.02
CA SER A 126 7.11 -11.32 22.15
C SER A 126 8.25 -12.36 22.20
N SER A 127 9.40 -12.07 21.59
CA SER A 127 10.55 -12.98 21.55
C SER A 127 11.36 -13.00 22.87
N GLY A 128 11.10 -12.07 23.78
CA GLY A 128 11.78 -11.96 25.07
C GLY A 128 11.55 -13.14 26.01
N SER A 129 10.51 -13.96 25.77
CA SER A 129 10.14 -15.03 26.68
C SER A 129 10.77 -16.40 26.38
N ASP A 130 11.34 -16.68 25.19
CA ASP A 130 11.91 -18.03 24.90
C ASP A 130 12.92 -18.12 23.73
N ALA A 131 13.51 -17.02 23.25
CA ALA A 131 14.44 -17.05 22.11
C ALA A 131 15.87 -17.50 22.45
N SER A 132 16.02 -18.69 23.04
CA SER A 132 17.18 -19.56 22.79
C SER A 132 16.98 -20.27 21.45
N SER A 133 16.77 -19.51 20.38
CA SER A 133 16.62 -20.04 19.03
C SER A 133 17.97 -19.96 18.32
N THR A 134 18.66 -21.10 18.28
CA THR A 134 19.71 -21.40 17.32
C THR A 134 19.12 -21.33 15.90
N HIS A 135 18.98 -20.13 15.34
CA HIS A 135 18.78 -19.99 13.90
C HIS A 135 20.13 -20.12 13.21
N ALA A 136 20.31 -21.31 12.67
CA ALA A 136 21.42 -21.71 11.84
C ALA A 136 21.62 -20.72 10.69
N SER A 137 22.88 -20.30 10.55
CA SER A 137 23.54 -19.87 9.31
C SER A 137 22.64 -19.84 8.08
N SER A 138 22.25 -18.63 7.68
CA SER A 138 21.81 -18.32 6.31
C SER A 138 22.88 -18.83 5.35
N GLY A 139 22.67 -20.02 4.78
CA GLY A 139 23.39 -20.45 3.60
C GLY A 139 23.18 -19.41 2.51
N SER A 140 24.24 -18.72 2.13
CA SER A 140 24.25 -17.81 0.99
C SER A 140 23.59 -18.52 -0.20
N PRO A 141 22.67 -17.86 -0.93
CA PRO A 141 22.15 -18.45 -2.16
C PRO A 141 23.36 -18.76 -3.07
N PRO A 142 23.54 -20.02 -3.52
CA PRO A 142 24.58 -20.34 -4.48
C PRO A 142 24.22 -19.65 -5.81
N GLY A 143 24.84 -18.51 -6.10
CA GLY A 143 24.50 -17.78 -7.32
C GLY A 143 24.94 -16.32 -7.40
N SER A 144 26.15 -15.98 -6.94
CA SER A 144 26.74 -14.64 -7.16
C SER A 144 27.25 -14.42 -8.60
N ASN A 145 26.98 -15.33 -9.54
CA ASN A 145 27.46 -15.24 -10.93
C ASN A 145 26.36 -14.85 -11.94
N LEU A 146 25.15 -14.50 -11.51
CA LEU A 146 24.05 -14.07 -12.39
C LEU A 146 24.05 -12.56 -12.71
N ALA A 147 25.03 -11.80 -12.22
CA ALA A 147 24.89 -10.34 -12.12
C ALA A 147 25.33 -9.51 -13.34
N THR A 148 25.80 -10.08 -14.45
CA THR A 148 26.26 -9.24 -15.58
C THR A 148 26.02 -9.74 -16.99
N GLU A 149 25.85 -11.05 -17.23
CA GLU A 149 25.83 -11.54 -18.62
C GLU A 149 24.45 -11.58 -19.29
N ASP A 150 23.34 -11.58 -18.53
CA ASP A 150 22.03 -11.87 -19.14
C ASP A 150 21.07 -10.66 -19.27
N ILE A 151 21.36 -9.54 -18.58
CA ILE A 151 20.48 -8.34 -18.67
C ILE A 151 20.63 -7.67 -20.04
N GLN A 152 21.85 -7.61 -20.59
CA GLN A 152 22.10 -7.09 -21.94
C GLN A 152 21.58 -8.03 -23.05
N GLY A 153 21.64 -9.36 -22.82
CA GLY A 153 21.07 -10.35 -23.75
C GLY A 153 19.56 -10.18 -23.88
N TRP A 154 18.86 -10.02 -22.75
CA TRP A 154 17.42 -9.80 -22.72
C TRP A 154 17.00 -8.50 -23.41
N THR A 155 17.73 -7.40 -23.17
CA THR A 155 17.42 -6.10 -23.81
C THR A 155 17.68 -6.12 -25.33
N ASN A 156 18.74 -6.81 -25.78
CA ASN A 156 19.03 -6.95 -27.20
C ASN A 156 18.04 -7.88 -27.94
N ALA A 157 17.52 -8.90 -27.27
CA ALA A 157 16.52 -9.80 -27.84
C ALA A 157 15.17 -9.09 -28.10
N VAL A 158 14.73 -8.25 -27.16
CA VAL A 158 13.50 -7.44 -27.32
C VAL A 158 13.67 -6.34 -28.38
N GLY A 159 14.89 -5.79 -28.54
CA GLY A 159 15.17 -4.80 -29.58
C GLY A 159 15.18 -5.37 -31.00
N ARG A 160 15.55 -6.65 -31.20
CA ARG A 160 15.61 -7.27 -32.54
C ARG A 160 14.25 -7.62 -33.12
N THR A 161 13.26 -7.98 -32.31
CA THR A 161 11.91 -8.30 -32.80
C THR A 161 11.16 -7.08 -33.35
N ILE A 162 11.60 -5.86 -33.03
CA ILE A 162 10.94 -4.62 -33.48
C ILE A 162 11.53 -4.09 -34.80
N ASN A 163 12.73 -4.53 -35.20
CA ASN A 163 13.46 -3.98 -36.35
C ASN A 163 13.68 -4.94 -37.53
N SER A 164 13.06 -6.13 -37.54
CA SER A 164 13.03 -6.99 -38.72
C SER A 164 11.67 -6.91 -39.42
N SER A 165 11.40 -5.78 -40.03
CA SER A 165 10.32 -5.63 -41.02
C SER A 165 10.89 -5.02 -42.29
N ASP A 166 11.95 -5.64 -42.81
CA ASP A 166 12.35 -5.55 -44.21
C ASP A 166 12.15 -6.94 -44.82
N SER A 167 11.01 -7.14 -45.47
CA SER A 167 10.82 -8.18 -46.47
C SER A 167 9.65 -7.78 -47.37
N ASP A 168 10.02 -7.30 -48.55
CA ASP A 168 9.22 -7.32 -49.77
C ASP A 168 8.65 -8.73 -49.96
N SER A 169 7.34 -8.86 -49.80
CA SER A 169 6.58 -10.03 -50.24
C SER A 169 5.13 -9.57 -50.43
N GLU A 170 4.78 -9.22 -51.66
CA GLU A 170 3.38 -9.18 -52.11
C GLU A 170 2.81 -10.60 -52.08
N GLU A 171 2.29 -11.04 -50.94
CA GLU A 171 1.43 -12.23 -50.89
C GLU A 171 0.20 -11.98 -50.00
N ASP A 172 -0.91 -12.49 -50.53
CA ASP A 172 -2.30 -12.38 -50.09
C ASP A 172 -2.50 -12.36 -48.56
N LEU A 173 -3.16 -11.30 -48.08
CA LEU A 173 -3.49 -11.08 -46.68
C LEU A 173 -4.65 -11.99 -46.22
N PRO A 174 -4.46 -12.86 -45.22
CA PRO A 174 -5.55 -13.25 -44.34
C PRO A 174 -5.86 -12.11 -43.35
N ASP A 175 -7.14 -11.82 -43.21
CA ASP A 175 -7.74 -10.81 -42.34
C ASP A 175 -7.37 -11.01 -40.85
N ASP A 176 -6.33 -10.31 -40.39
CA ASP A 176 -5.78 -10.40 -39.03
C ASP A 176 -6.51 -9.50 -38.02
N SER A 177 -7.84 -9.57 -38.01
CA SER A 177 -8.72 -8.90 -37.03
C SER A 177 -8.66 -9.52 -35.62
N ARG A 178 -7.82 -10.54 -35.38
CA ARG A 178 -7.87 -11.35 -34.14
C ARG A 178 -6.76 -11.12 -33.13
N VAL A 179 -5.66 -10.43 -33.47
CA VAL A 179 -4.49 -10.34 -32.55
C VAL A 179 -4.64 -9.26 -31.48
N THR A 180 -5.58 -8.31 -31.62
CA THR A 180 -5.84 -7.30 -30.57
C THR A 180 -6.85 -7.74 -29.50
N GLN A 181 -7.43 -8.95 -29.60
CA GLN A 181 -8.46 -9.40 -28.65
C GLN A 181 -7.93 -10.10 -27.39
N THR A 182 -6.64 -10.48 -27.35
CA THR A 182 -6.12 -11.34 -26.26
C THR A 182 -5.59 -10.57 -25.04
N ILE A 183 -5.34 -9.26 -25.15
CA ILE A 183 -4.79 -8.45 -24.03
C ILE A 183 -5.87 -7.85 -23.13
N ASN A 184 -7.15 -7.88 -23.54
CA ASN A 184 -8.27 -7.42 -22.72
C ASN A 184 -9.00 -8.55 -21.96
N GLN A 185 -8.63 -9.81 -22.16
CA GLN A 185 -9.40 -10.94 -21.62
C GLN A 185 -9.03 -11.34 -20.17
N PHE A 186 -8.03 -10.70 -19.55
CA PHE A 186 -7.63 -10.98 -18.17
C PHE A 186 -8.11 -9.94 -17.14
N GLN A 187 -9.01 -9.01 -17.51
CA GLN A 187 -9.50 -7.98 -16.58
C GLN A 187 -10.98 -8.10 -16.17
N ASP A 188 -11.77 -8.99 -16.75
CA ASP A 188 -13.24 -8.94 -16.60
C ASP A 188 -13.91 -10.09 -15.83
N GLU A 189 -13.18 -11.08 -15.27
CA GLU A 189 -13.86 -12.22 -14.60
C GLU A 189 -13.96 -12.17 -13.07
N ASP A 190 -13.38 -11.19 -12.37
CA ASP A 190 -13.42 -11.18 -10.88
C ASP A 190 -13.79 -9.83 -10.22
N ALA A 191 -14.39 -8.90 -10.97
CA ALA A 191 -14.94 -7.65 -10.40
C ALA A 191 -16.42 -7.73 -10.03
N GLY A 192 -17.06 -8.90 -10.15
CA GLY A 192 -18.50 -9.06 -10.18
C GLY A 192 -19.13 -9.93 -9.09
N SER A 193 -18.64 -9.98 -7.83
CA SER A 193 -19.44 -10.64 -6.77
C SER A 193 -19.05 -10.31 -5.30
N LEU A 194 -18.71 -9.06 -4.97
CA LEU A 194 -18.63 -8.66 -3.55
C LEU A 194 -19.44 -7.39 -3.21
N SER A 195 -20.39 -7.00 -4.07
CA SER A 195 -21.23 -5.81 -3.85
C SER A 195 -22.57 -6.08 -3.14
N ALA A 196 -22.90 -7.32 -2.78
CA ALA A 196 -24.23 -7.68 -2.25
C ALA A 196 -24.28 -8.00 -0.74
N ARG A 197 -23.32 -7.52 0.07
CA ARG A 197 -23.37 -7.76 1.53
C ARG A 197 -22.98 -6.60 2.44
N GLN A 198 -23.07 -5.36 1.94
CA GLN A 198 -22.80 -4.16 2.73
C GLN A 198 -24.04 -3.27 2.89
N GLU A 199 -25.18 -3.85 3.26
CA GLU A 199 -26.37 -3.10 3.70
C GLU A 199 -27.00 -3.74 4.95
N THR A 200 -26.28 -3.92 6.06
CA THR A 200 -26.89 -4.07 7.41
C THR A 200 -25.94 -3.75 8.58
N LEU A 201 -24.88 -2.93 8.41
CA LEU A 201 -24.01 -2.53 9.54
C LEU A 201 -23.74 -1.02 9.58
N SER A 202 -24.74 -0.22 9.19
CA SER A 202 -24.76 1.24 9.39
C SER A 202 -25.57 1.65 10.64
N GLY A 203 -25.55 0.83 11.69
CA GLY A 203 -26.08 1.20 13.00
C GLY A 203 -25.18 0.58 14.05
N ASN A 204 -24.57 1.43 14.90
CA ASN A 204 -23.78 1.11 16.11
C ASN A 204 -22.30 1.55 16.10
N HIS A 205 -21.91 2.57 15.35
CA HIS A 205 -20.60 3.22 15.49
C HIS A 205 -20.61 4.49 16.37
N ALA A 206 -21.47 4.52 17.39
CA ALA A 206 -21.55 5.63 18.37
C ALA A 206 -21.13 5.24 19.81
N GLU A 207 -20.57 4.05 20.04
CA GLU A 207 -20.37 3.58 21.43
C GLU A 207 -19.01 2.92 21.74
N VAL A 208 -17.95 3.26 21.02
CA VAL A 208 -16.59 2.83 21.39
C VAL A 208 -15.67 4.03 21.50
N ASN A 209 -15.95 4.90 22.47
CA ASN A 209 -14.99 5.90 22.96
C ASN A 209 -15.29 6.34 24.42
N LYS A 210 -15.79 5.43 25.25
CA LYS A 210 -16.00 5.68 26.70
C LYS A 210 -15.01 4.94 27.60
N THR A 211 -14.11 4.12 27.07
CA THR A 211 -13.28 3.22 27.89
C THR A 211 -11.88 3.78 28.23
N THR A 212 -11.48 4.93 27.69
CA THR A 212 -10.15 5.53 27.97
C THR A 212 -10.21 6.74 28.91
N VAL A 213 -11.33 6.96 29.61
CA VAL A 213 -11.47 8.02 30.63
C VAL A 213 -11.62 7.43 32.04
N TYR A 214 -11.23 6.16 32.27
CA TYR A 214 -11.45 5.49 33.56
C TYR A 214 -10.19 5.21 34.39
N CYS A 215 -9.03 5.79 34.03
CA CYS A 215 -7.81 5.62 34.82
C CYS A 215 -7.22 6.92 35.42
N GLU A 216 -7.64 8.10 34.98
CA GLU A 216 -7.09 9.37 35.51
C GLU A 216 -7.91 10.00 36.65
N THR A 217 -9.19 9.65 36.83
CA THR A 217 -10.02 10.28 37.87
C THR A 217 -9.84 9.66 39.27
N ARG A 218 -9.17 8.51 39.41
CA ARG A 218 -9.02 7.82 40.70
C ARG A 218 -7.77 8.22 41.50
N ARG A 219 -6.97 9.17 41.01
CA ARG A 219 -5.81 9.71 41.74
C ARG A 219 -6.14 10.96 42.55
N ASP A 220 -7.18 11.70 42.18
CA ASP A 220 -7.54 12.96 42.85
C ASP A 220 -8.47 12.82 44.07
N GLU A 221 -9.12 11.67 44.27
CA GLU A 221 -9.93 11.46 45.49
C GLU A 221 -9.08 11.12 46.72
N ARG A 222 -7.89 10.54 46.55
CA ARG A 222 -7.01 10.21 47.71
C ARG A 222 -6.29 11.40 48.33
N VAL A 223 -6.31 12.57 47.70
CA VAL A 223 -5.71 13.79 48.28
C VAL A 223 -6.73 14.58 49.11
N ARG A 224 -8.04 14.31 48.96
CA ARG A 224 -9.08 15.10 49.62
C ARG A 224 -9.48 14.60 51.02
N ASP A 225 -9.26 13.32 51.33
CA ASP A 225 -9.61 12.75 52.65
C ASP A 225 -8.53 12.94 53.73
N GLY A 226 -7.32 13.38 53.36
CA GLY A 226 -6.22 13.63 54.31
C GLY A 226 -6.29 14.96 55.07
N LYS A 227 -7.29 15.82 54.81
CA LYS A 227 -7.36 17.19 55.37
C LYS A 227 -8.44 17.42 56.43
N ARG A 228 -9.11 16.36 56.91
CA ARG A 228 -10.21 16.45 57.90
C ARG A 228 -9.92 15.80 59.26
N GLN A 229 -8.65 15.65 59.63
CA GLN A 229 -8.27 15.34 61.00
C GLN A 229 -7.17 16.32 61.44
N GLY A 230 -7.61 17.44 62.00
CA GLY A 230 -6.82 18.50 62.61
C GLY A 230 -7.75 19.41 63.37
#